data_AF-A0A6G1YWH4-F1
#
_entry.id   AF-A0A6G1YWH4-F1
#
_cell.length_a   1.000
_cell.length_b   1.000
_cell.length_c   1.000
_cell.angle_alpha   90.00
_cell.angle_beta   90.00
_cell.angle_gamma   90.00
#
_symmetry.space_group_name_H-M   'P 1'
#
loop_
_entity.id
_entity.type
_entity.pdbx_description
1 polymer ?
#
loop_
_entity_poly.entity_id
_entity_poly.type
_entity_poly.pdbx_seq_one_letter_code
_entity_poly.pdbx_strand_id
1 'polypeptide(L)'
;MASPSHSGFLPIDTAVRGSVFGGGAVIMSIIGFVITRGEPSQVIAILLIINGGIIIAGMIILIAEGSGTTRNATITISSTIGIGIVLVGLGIAKVKLDRALIERKH
;
A
#
# COMPACT_ATOMS: atom_id res chain seq x y z
N MET A 1 -11.77 -27.80 -27.11
CA MET A 1 -12.68 -26.74 -26.62
C MET A 1 -11.86 -25.86 -25.69
N ALA A 2 -11.43 -24.67 -26.15
CA ALA A 2 -10.64 -23.75 -25.33
C ALA A 2 -11.60 -22.89 -24.49
N SER A 3 -11.54 -23.05 -23.17
CA SER A 3 -12.33 -22.30 -22.20
C SER A 3 -11.97 -20.81 -22.25
N PRO A 4 -12.93 -19.89 -22.04
CA PRO A 4 -12.72 -18.45 -22.22
C PRO A 4 -11.74 -17.94 -21.16
N SER A 5 -10.54 -17.58 -21.61
CA SER A 5 -9.58 -16.80 -20.83
C SER A 5 -10.26 -15.52 -20.38
N HIS A 6 -10.53 -15.39 -19.07
CA HIS A 6 -11.06 -14.18 -18.47
C HIS A 6 -10.04 -13.06 -18.65
N SER A 7 -10.19 -12.30 -19.71
CA SER A 7 -9.33 -11.20 -20.10
C SER A 7 -9.53 -10.03 -19.12
N GLY A 8 -8.76 -10.01 -18.05
CA GLY A 8 -8.60 -8.78 -17.26
C GLY A 8 -8.01 -7.66 -18.12
N PHE A 9 -8.14 -6.41 -17.66
CA PHE A 9 -7.61 -5.19 -18.32
C PHE A 9 -6.16 -5.31 -18.83
N LEU A 10 -5.37 -6.20 -18.23
CA LEU A 10 -4.08 -6.64 -18.75
C LEU A 10 -4.11 -8.16 -18.94
N PRO A 11 -3.66 -8.72 -20.08
CA PRO A 11 -3.61 -10.16 -20.37
C PRO A 11 -2.44 -10.81 -19.62
N ILE A 12 -2.42 -10.64 -18.30
CA ILE A 12 -1.44 -11.16 -17.38
C ILE A 12 -2.19 -11.67 -16.16
N ASP A 13 -1.62 -12.69 -15.54
CA ASP A 13 -2.22 -13.38 -14.40
C ASP A 13 -2.59 -12.40 -13.28
N THR A 14 -3.77 -12.60 -12.68
CA THR A 14 -4.34 -11.73 -11.64
C THR A 14 -3.40 -11.58 -10.44
N ALA A 15 -2.67 -12.64 -10.06
CA ALA A 15 -1.71 -12.59 -8.95
C ALA A 15 -0.47 -11.77 -9.31
N VAL A 16 0.01 -11.88 -10.56
CA VAL A 16 1.15 -11.09 -11.06
C VAL A 16 0.77 -9.60 -11.06
N ARG A 17 -0.43 -9.26 -11.55
CA ARG A 17 -0.91 -7.88 -11.51
C ARG A 17 -1.01 -7.33 -10.08
N GLY A 18 -1.59 -8.10 -9.16
CA GLY A 18 -1.70 -7.69 -7.75
C GLY A 18 -0.34 -7.46 -7.09
N SER A 19 0.63 -8.35 -7.33
CA SER A 19 1.98 -8.24 -6.75
C SER A 19 2.79 -7.08 -7.32
N VAL A 20 2.73 -6.84 -8.64
CA VAL A 20 3.48 -5.74 -9.28
C VAL A 20 2.90 -4.38 -8.91
N PHE A 21 1.57 -4.21 -9.03
CA PHE A 21 0.94 -2.91 -8.74
C PHE A 21 0.75 -2.66 -7.25
N GLY A 22 0.47 -3.69 -6.45
CA GLY A 22 0.37 -3.58 -5.00
C GLY A 22 1.75 -3.58 -4.34
N GLY A 23 2.44 -4.71 -4.41
CA GLY A 23 3.75 -4.90 -3.77
C GLY A 23 4.83 -3.93 -4.28
N GLY A 24 4.89 -3.70 -5.60
CA GLY A 24 5.83 -2.73 -6.18
C GLY A 24 5.58 -1.30 -5.69
N ALA A 25 4.32 -0.86 -5.62
CA ALA A 25 3.98 0.47 -5.12
C ALA A 25 4.31 0.66 -3.63
N VAL A 26 4.13 -0.38 -2.82
CA VAL A 26 4.54 -0.38 -1.40
C VAL A 26 6.05 -0.15 -1.27
N ILE A 27 6.85 -0.93 -2.02
CA ILE A 27 8.32 -0.81 -1.99
C ILE A 27 8.74 0.59 -2.40
N MET A 28 8.15 1.13 -3.47
CA MET A 28 8.49 2.47 -3.95
C MET A 28 8.13 3.57 -2.95
N SER A 29 7.01 3.42 -2.23
CA SER A 29 6.63 4.33 -1.16
C SER A 29 7.62 4.30 0.00
N ILE A 30 8.08 3.11 0.40
CA ILE A 30 9.08 2.94 1.46
C ILE A 30 10.41 3.59 1.05
N ILE A 31 10.85 3.38 -0.20
CA ILE A 31 12.07 4.00 -0.73
C ILE A 31 11.95 5.53 -0.69
N GLY A 32 10.83 6.09 -1.14
CA GLY A 32 10.57 7.53 -1.08
C GLY A 32 10.66 8.08 0.35
N PHE A 33 10.11 7.36 1.33
CA PHE A 33 10.23 7.71 2.75
C PHE A 33 11.69 7.73 3.22
N VAL A 34 12.48 6.70 2.87
CA VAL A 34 13.89 6.59 3.28
C VAL A 34 14.74 7.72 2.68
N ILE A 35 14.58 8.01 1.39
CA ILE A 35 15.34 9.06 0.69
C ILE A 35 15.08 10.43 1.32
N THR A 36 13.83 10.72 1.66
CA THR A 36 13.42 12.02 2.19
C THR A 36 13.39 12.08 3.70
N ARG A 37 14.08 11.16 4.39
CA ARG A 37 14.16 11.19 5.85
C ARG A 37 14.95 12.40 6.38
N GLY A 38 15.84 12.96 5.55
CA GLY A 38 16.67 14.12 5.89
C GLY A 38 16.12 15.48 5.43
N GLU A 39 15.07 15.49 4.60
CA GLU A 39 14.47 16.71 4.08
C GLU A 39 12.95 16.68 4.26
N PRO A 40 12.34 17.74 4.79
CA PRO A 40 10.89 17.78 4.96
C PRO A 40 10.20 17.67 3.59
N SER A 41 9.32 16.69 3.44
CA SER A 41 8.60 16.44 2.20
C SER A 41 7.16 16.03 2.50
N GLN A 42 6.28 17.04 2.50
CA GLN A 42 4.84 16.86 2.68
C GLN A 42 4.25 15.95 1.59
N VAL A 43 4.78 16.00 0.37
CA VAL A 43 4.34 15.17 -0.75
C VAL A 43 4.46 13.68 -0.41
N ILE A 44 5.60 13.27 0.14
CA ILE A 44 5.86 11.85 0.43
C ILE A 44 5.05 11.41 1.64
N ALA A 45 4.87 12.26 2.64
CA ALA A 45 4.02 11.96 3.78
C ALA A 45 2.57 11.70 3.36
N ILE A 46 2.02 12.56 2.50
CA ILE A 46 0.68 12.40 1.93
C ILE A 46 0.61 11.13 1.06
N LEU A 47 1.61 10.88 0.22
CA LEU A 47 1.66 9.72 -0.67
C LEU A 47 1.61 8.39 0.12
N LEU A 48 2.33 8.31 1.25
CA LEU A 48 2.30 7.14 2.12
C LEU A 48 0.92 6.90 2.75
N ILE A 49 0.25 7.96 3.20
CA ILE A 49 -1.09 7.88 3.79
C ILE A 49 -2.09 7.42 2.74
N ILE A 50 -2.06 8.01 1.54
CA ILE A 50 -2.95 7.66 0.44
C ILE A 50 -2.73 6.20 0.02
N ASN A 51 -1.48 5.78 -0.18
CA ASN A 51 -1.17 4.41 -0.59
C ASN A 51 -1.59 3.40 0.48
N GLY A 52 -1.29 3.66 1.76
CA GLY A 52 -1.74 2.81 2.86
C GLY A 52 -3.27 2.74 2.96
N GLY A 53 -3.96 3.86 2.77
CA GLY A 53 -5.43 3.94 2.77
C GLY A 53 -6.08 3.14 1.63
N ILE A 54 -5.55 3.25 0.41
CA ILE A 54 -6.04 2.50 -0.75
C ILE A 54 -5.87 0.99 -0.55
N ILE A 55 -4.74 0.55 0.01
CA ILE A 55 -4.49 -0.87 0.32
C ILE A 55 -5.53 -1.39 1.31
N ILE A 56 -5.79 -0.66 2.39
CA ILE A 56 -6.79 -1.04 3.40
C ILE A 56 -8.18 -1.08 2.76
N ALA A 57 -8.56 -0.06 1.99
CA ALA A 57 -9.86 -0.01 1.31
C ALA A 57 -10.05 -1.19 0.33
N GLY A 58 -9.03 -1.50 -0.47
CA GLY A 58 -9.06 -2.63 -1.40
C GLY A 58 -9.25 -3.98 -0.68
N MET A 59 -8.59 -4.16 0.47
CA MET A 59 -8.76 -5.38 1.26
C MET A 59 -10.14 -5.49 1.92
N ILE A 60 -10.74 -4.37 2.36
CA ILE A 60 -12.11 -4.34 2.87
C ILE A 60 -13.11 -4.76 1.78
N ILE A 61 -12.95 -4.25 0.56
CA ILE A 61 -13.77 -4.65 -0.59
C ILE A 61 -13.61 -6.16 -0.86
N LEU A 62 -12.39 -6.66 -0.85
CA LEU A 62 -12.11 -8.08 -1.08
C LEU A 62 -12.73 -9.00 -0.02
N ILE A 63 -12.78 -8.55 1.24
CA ILE A 63 -13.50 -9.23 2.32
C ILE A 63 -15.01 -9.22 2.06
N ALA A 64 -15.56 -8.07 1.64
CA ALA A 64 -16.99 -7.92 1.35
C ALA A 64 -17.44 -8.82 0.18
N GLU A 65 -16.57 -9.10 -0.78
CA GLU A 65 -16.80 -10.04 -1.89
C GLU A 65 -16.74 -11.53 -1.48
N GLY A 66 -16.47 -11.84 -0.21
CA GLY A 66 -16.47 -13.22 0.30
C GLY A 66 -15.14 -13.99 0.11
N SER A 67 -14.08 -13.31 -0.32
CA SER A 67 -12.77 -13.91 -0.57
C SER A 67 -12.05 -14.43 0.70
N GLY A 68 -12.58 -14.12 1.88
CA GLY A 68 -12.03 -14.53 3.18
C GLY A 68 -12.38 -15.97 3.64
N THR A 69 -13.01 -16.79 2.80
CA THR A 69 -13.52 -18.12 3.15
C THR A 69 -12.41 -19.15 3.43
N THR A 70 -11.20 -18.96 2.92
CA THR A 70 -10.07 -19.89 3.15
C THR A 70 -9.07 -19.32 4.14
N ARG A 71 -8.50 -20.17 5.00
CA ARG A 71 -7.51 -19.76 6.00
C ARG A 71 -6.30 -19.06 5.37
N ASN A 72 -5.85 -19.54 4.22
CA ASN A 72 -4.73 -18.93 3.48
C ASN A 72 -5.11 -17.53 3.00
N ALA A 73 -6.31 -17.34 2.46
CA ALA A 73 -6.78 -16.02 2.04
C ALA A 73 -6.90 -15.05 3.23
N THR A 74 -7.40 -15.50 4.38
CA THR A 74 -7.48 -14.66 5.59
C THR A 74 -6.10 -14.19 6.06
N ILE A 75 -5.08 -15.06 6.00
CA ILE A 75 -3.70 -14.70 6.38
C ILE A 75 -3.13 -13.67 5.40
N THR A 76 -3.32 -13.87 4.10
CA THR A 76 -2.85 -12.91 3.09
C THR A 76 -3.55 -11.56 3.22
N ILE A 77 -4.86 -11.54 3.42
CA ILE A 77 -5.65 -10.32 3.61
C ILE A 77 -5.21 -9.57 4.87
N SER A 78 -5.11 -10.27 6.00
CA SER A 78 -4.70 -9.65 7.27
C SER A 78 -3.26 -9.14 7.23
N SER A 79 -2.33 -9.88 6.61
CA SER A 79 -0.96 -9.43 6.38
C SER A 79 -0.90 -8.18 5.51
N THR A 80 -1.68 -8.13 4.44
CA THR A 80 -1.69 -6.99 3.52
C THR A 80 -2.32 -5.74 4.15
N ILE A 81 -3.38 -5.92 4.96
CA ILE A 81 -3.94 -4.84 5.79
C ILE A 81 -2.87 -4.33 6.77
N GLY A 82 -2.10 -5.22 7.41
CA GLY A 82 -1.00 -4.86 8.28
C GLY A 82 0.03 -3.96 7.60
N ILE A 83 0.42 -4.28 6.36
CA ILE A 83 1.30 -3.43 5.54
C ILE A 83 0.68 -2.06 5.28
N GLY A 84 -0.61 -2.01 4.95
CA GLY A 84 -1.35 -0.76 4.77
C GLY A 84 -1.34 0.12 6.02
N ILE A 85 -1.58 -0.47 7.20
CA ILE A 85 -1.52 0.22 8.50
C ILE A 85 -0.12 0.78 8.75
N VAL A 86 0.93 0.00 8.47
CA VAL A 86 2.32 0.44 8.63
C VAL A 86 2.62 1.63 7.72
N LEU A 87 2.17 1.63 6.47
CA LEU A 87 2.33 2.75 5.54
C LEU A 87 1.64 4.03 6.03
N VAL A 88 0.39 3.93 6.49
CA VAL A 88 -0.32 5.07 7.08
C VAL A 88 0.42 5.58 8.31
N GLY A 89 0.87 4.67 9.18
CA GLY A 89 1.65 5.00 10.37
C GLY A 89 2.96 5.71 10.04
N LEU A 90 3.71 5.23 9.04
CA LEU A 90 4.93 5.89 8.56
C LEU A 90 4.63 7.27 7.96
N GLY A 91 3.53 7.42 7.22
CA GLY A 91 3.09 8.70 6.68
C GLY A 91 2.81 9.73 7.78
N ILE A 92 2.04 9.34 8.81
CA ILE A 92 1.76 10.20 9.98
C ILE A 92 3.06 10.52 10.74
N ALA A 93 3.92 9.53 10.95
CA ALA A 93 5.21 9.73 11.61
C ALA A 93 6.10 10.70 10.81
N LYS A 94 6.07 10.62 9.47
CA LYS A 94 6.78 11.54 8.59
C LYS A 94 6.27 12.97 8.75
N VAL A 95 4.95 13.19 8.77
CA VAL A 95 4.37 14.54 9.00
C VAL A 95 4.91 15.15 10.31
N LYS A 96 4.95 14.35 11.38
CA LYS A 96 5.48 14.80 12.68
C LYS A 96 6.99 15.10 12.61
N LEU A 97 7.76 14.25 11.93
CA LEU A 97 9.20 14.44 11.75
C LEU A 97 9.50 15.71 10.95
N ASP A 98 8.83 15.91 9.82
CA ASP A 98 9.00 17.07 8.96
C ASP A 98 8.67 18.36 9.71
N ARG A 99 7.60 18.36 10.53
CA ARG A 99 7.24 19.50 11.39
C ARG A 99 8.34 19.81 12.41
N ALA A 100 8.90 18.80 13.06
CA ALA A 100 10.00 18.98 14.01
C ALA A 100 11.30 19.47 13.35
N LEU A 101 11.59 19.03 12.12
CA LEU A 101 12.75 19.50 11.35
C LEU A 101 12.61 20.99 10.96
N ILE A 102 11.41 21.44 10.61
CA ILE A 102 11.14 22.85 10.31
C ILE A 102 11.30 23.72 11.57
N GLU A 103 10.74 23.29 12.70
CA GLU A 103 10.84 24.00 13.98
C GLU A 103 12.29 24.13 14.49
N ARG A 104 13.18 23.17 14.17
CA ARG A 104 14.60 23.21 14.53
C ARG A 104 15.43 24.18 13.68
N LYS A 105 14.92 24.60 12.52
CA LYS A 105 15.66 25.43 11.55
C LYS A 105 15.39 26.94 11.75
N HIS A 106 14.39 27.27 12.56
CA HIS A 106 14.08 28.62 13.05
C HIS A 106 14.60 28.82 14.47
#